data_AF-A0A151H592-F1
#
_entry.id   AF-A0A151H592-F1
#
_cell.length_a   1.000
_cell.length_b   1.000
_cell.length_c   1.000
_cell.angle_alpha   90.00
_cell.angle_beta   90.00
_cell.angle_gamma   90.00
#
_symmetry.space_group_name_H-M   'P 1'
#
loop_
_entity.id
_entity.type
_entity.pdbx_description
1 polymer ?
#
loop_
_entity_poly.entity_id
_entity_poly.type
_entity_poly.pdbx_seq_one_letter_code
_entity_poly.pdbx_strand_id
1 'polypeptide(L)'
;CDFAEAIATGNEEAGASVSEEGRISKVNITDKSGRQTVISINTAAVEEKCAALRLLASLATSVGGQMPPDTAVEWAAAVTAESRGRFALIRKEALGALPAIVNCLSASDFGQFVRLSRESLALLVEAVKENSARHVSDFVLPAATQLLQNLSLEKERKEALKGLSALGERQDAGGEGATAAEAAFSLEERKAFLSQIFEAMGRFLIPILTEEFERLASKEGEDDEWENVDEDEEEATEVAAEAYDAVMQATGALFKLYGGECLASFDAHLKMPFGALLAHEQANPGGKVSALCIFADAITFGGAEAGKMYAEVILPAALLTVCPPSAALVEDDVYAVSAAAYGIGAVAMHSREAFLARREGAIEALTRALQSPVLQTDDCRSAADCAACALLKIALLYTREVGEQSATIFTELLKRWFPLKDDAQEIDASIDLLVNMVAENHILLQAAAAKEECRRVLLALLAEKTKDAESSKDEDKKLVAMWKKARVQKALELIR
;
A
#
# COMPACT_ATOMS: atom_id res chain seq x y z
N CYS A 1 -38.55 4.53 -4.78
CA CYS A 1 -38.46 4.90 -6.21
C CYS A 1 -37.03 4.67 -6.60
N ASP A 2 -36.80 3.68 -7.46
CA ASP A 2 -35.47 3.29 -7.90
C ASP A 2 -34.95 4.38 -8.85
N PHE A 3 -33.86 5.04 -8.47
CA PHE A 3 -33.29 6.18 -9.18
C PHE A 3 -32.78 5.79 -10.58
N ALA A 4 -32.40 4.51 -10.73
CA ALA A 4 -31.95 3.94 -12.00
C ALA A 4 -33.06 3.90 -13.07
N GLU A 5 -34.31 3.67 -12.65
CA GLU A 5 -35.46 3.54 -13.57
C GLU A 5 -35.89 4.89 -14.16
N ALA A 6 -35.67 5.99 -13.43
CA ALA A 6 -35.99 7.35 -13.88
C ALA A 6 -34.93 7.95 -14.81
N ILE A 7 -33.67 7.58 -14.66
CA ILE A 7 -32.56 8.05 -15.52
C ILE A 7 -32.49 7.25 -16.83
N ALA A 8 -32.69 5.93 -16.78
CA ALA A 8 -32.61 5.06 -17.97
C ALA A 8 -33.65 5.36 -19.06
N THR A 9 -34.66 6.21 -18.79
CA THR A 9 -35.71 6.58 -19.74
C THR A 9 -35.55 7.98 -20.35
N GLY A 10 -34.49 8.71 -19.98
CA GLY A 10 -34.28 10.12 -20.35
C GLY A 10 -33.31 10.34 -21.52
N ASN A 11 -33.85 10.74 -22.67
CA ASN A 11 -33.14 11.55 -23.68
C ASN A 11 -33.32 13.04 -23.30
N GLU A 12 -32.35 13.87 -23.67
CA GLU A 12 -31.97 15.25 -23.25
C GLU A 12 -33.03 16.37 -23.04
N GLU A 13 -34.35 16.10 -23.04
CA GLU A 13 -35.40 17.15 -22.90
C GLU A 13 -36.22 17.09 -21.59
N ALA A 14 -35.85 16.27 -20.61
CA ALA A 14 -36.53 16.23 -19.31
C ALA A 14 -36.04 17.37 -18.40
N GLY A 15 -36.78 18.48 -18.36
CA GLY A 15 -36.44 19.66 -17.55
C GLY A 15 -36.41 19.35 -16.03
N ALA A 16 -35.20 19.20 -15.49
CA ALA A 16 -34.96 19.21 -14.05
C ALA A 16 -34.74 20.66 -13.58
N SER A 17 -35.46 21.11 -12.56
CA SER A 17 -35.20 22.40 -11.91
C SER A 17 -34.80 22.18 -10.45
N VAL A 18 -33.71 22.83 -10.04
CA VAL A 18 -33.23 22.82 -8.66
C VAL A 18 -33.57 24.17 -8.04
N SER A 19 -34.19 24.16 -6.87
CA SER A 19 -34.44 25.35 -6.07
C SER A 19 -33.97 25.11 -4.65
N GLU A 20 -33.41 26.12 -4.01
CA GLU A 20 -32.99 26.06 -2.62
C GLU A 20 -33.80 27.05 -1.80
N GLU A 21 -34.49 26.56 -0.78
CA GLU A 21 -35.31 27.38 0.09
C GLU A 21 -35.12 26.90 1.54
N GLY A 22 -34.54 27.77 2.38
CA GLY A 22 -34.39 27.47 3.81
C GLY A 22 -33.50 26.26 4.12
N ARG A 23 -32.39 26.05 3.39
CA ARG A 23 -31.47 24.89 3.52
C ARG A 23 -32.08 23.55 3.11
N ILE A 24 -33.13 23.61 2.32
CA ILE A 24 -33.75 22.45 1.68
C ILE A 24 -33.60 22.63 0.17
N SER A 25 -32.89 21.73 -0.48
CA SER A 25 -32.82 21.66 -1.92
C SER A 25 -34.00 20.85 -2.44
N LYS A 26 -34.83 21.45 -3.29
CA LYS A 26 -35.94 20.79 -3.99
C LYS A 26 -35.52 20.58 -5.44
N VAL A 27 -35.46 19.33 -5.87
CA VAL A 27 -35.25 18.93 -7.26
C VAL A 27 -36.60 18.51 -7.84
N ASN A 28 -37.08 19.24 -8.84
CA ASN A 28 -38.30 18.91 -9.55
C ASN A 28 -37.95 18.25 -10.88
N ILE A 29 -38.36 17.00 -11.06
CA ILE A 29 -38.18 16.24 -12.30
C ILE A 29 -39.55 16.07 -12.94
N THR A 30 -39.72 16.58 -14.17
CA THR A 30 -40.95 16.39 -14.94
C THR A 30 -40.71 15.32 -15.99
N ASP A 31 -41.46 14.23 -15.94
CA ASP A 31 -41.37 13.19 -16.96
C ASP A 31 -42.15 13.54 -18.24
N LYS A 32 -41.98 12.72 -19.29
CA LYS A 32 -42.65 12.89 -20.59
C LYS A 32 -44.19 12.78 -20.52
N SER A 33 -44.73 12.21 -19.44
CA SER A 33 -46.18 12.12 -19.20
C SER A 33 -46.73 13.36 -18.48
N GLY A 34 -45.87 14.34 -18.16
CA GLY A 34 -46.22 15.53 -17.39
C GLY A 34 -46.29 15.27 -15.88
N ARG A 35 -45.84 14.10 -15.40
CA ARG A 35 -45.83 13.77 -13.97
C ARG A 35 -44.60 14.42 -13.34
N GLN A 36 -44.85 15.24 -12.31
CA GLN A 36 -43.79 15.87 -11.53
C GLN A 36 -43.40 15.00 -10.34
N THR A 37 -42.12 14.70 -10.23
CA THR A 37 -41.50 14.12 -9.04
C THR A 37 -40.70 15.21 -8.33
N VAL A 38 -41.10 15.55 -7.11
CA VAL A 38 -40.39 16.52 -6.26
C VAL A 38 -39.56 15.77 -5.24
N ILE A 39 -38.25 15.98 -5.27
CA ILE A 39 -37.31 15.44 -4.29
C ILE A 39 -36.88 16.58 -3.39
N SER A 40 -37.17 16.46 -2.09
CA SER A 40 -36.78 17.46 -1.08
C SER A 40 -35.64 16.89 -0.23
N ILE A 41 -34.48 17.54 -0.26
CA ILE A 41 -33.28 17.14 0.48
C ILE A 41 -32.99 18.22 1.52
N ASN A 42 -32.92 17.83 2.80
CA ASN A 42 -32.42 18.72 3.84
C ASN A 42 -30.89 18.67 3.82
N THR A 43 -30.27 19.61 3.11
CA THR A 43 -28.82 19.64 2.91
C THR A 43 -28.07 19.93 4.22
N ALA A 44 -28.62 20.78 5.08
CA ALA A 44 -28.05 21.07 6.39
C ALA A 44 -27.93 19.81 7.26
N ALA A 45 -28.95 18.94 7.26
CA ALA A 45 -28.89 17.68 8.01
C ALA A 45 -27.81 16.73 7.47
N VAL A 46 -27.55 16.74 6.16
CA VAL A 46 -26.46 15.96 5.56
C VAL A 46 -25.10 16.51 5.98
N GLU A 47 -24.92 17.83 5.91
CA GLU A 47 -23.67 18.51 6.28
C GLU A 47 -23.32 18.35 7.77
N GLU A 48 -24.30 18.56 8.66
CA GLU A 48 -24.14 18.36 10.11
C GLU A 48 -23.71 16.94 10.43
N LYS A 49 -24.27 15.96 9.70
CA LYS A 49 -23.93 14.56 9.86
C LYS A 49 -22.53 14.23 9.37
N CYS A 50 -22.12 14.74 8.21
CA CYS A 50 -20.75 14.63 7.73
C CYS A 50 -19.75 15.24 8.72
N ALA A 51 -20.06 16.42 9.27
CA ALA A 51 -19.22 17.08 10.27
C ALA A 51 -19.09 16.25 11.56
N ALA A 52 -20.20 15.65 12.03
CA ALA A 52 -20.18 14.77 13.19
C ALA A 52 -19.31 13.52 12.97
N LEU A 53 -19.40 12.88 11.80
CA LEU A 53 -18.59 11.71 11.45
C LEU A 53 -17.09 12.04 11.40
N ARG A 54 -16.71 13.18 10.80
CA ARG A 54 -15.32 13.66 10.81
C ARG A 54 -14.79 13.93 12.21
N LEU A 55 -15.65 14.50 13.08
CA LEU A 55 -15.29 14.75 14.47
C LEU A 55 -15.07 13.44 15.23
N LEU A 56 -15.92 12.44 15.03
CA LEU A 56 -15.74 11.10 15.62
C LEU A 56 -14.42 10.47 15.18
N ALA A 57 -14.09 10.54 13.89
CA ALA A 57 -12.80 10.05 13.36
C ALA A 57 -11.62 10.75 14.06
N SER A 58 -11.66 12.08 14.14
CA SER A 58 -10.59 12.89 14.74
C SER A 58 -10.42 12.60 16.24
N LEU A 59 -11.54 12.44 16.96
CA LEU A 59 -11.54 12.07 18.37
C LEU A 59 -10.98 10.66 18.59
N ALA A 60 -11.41 9.68 17.78
CA ALA A 60 -10.89 8.32 17.84
C ALA A 60 -9.37 8.30 17.63
N THR A 61 -8.87 8.98 16.59
CA THR A 61 -7.42 9.08 16.35
C THR A 61 -6.67 9.76 17.49
N SER A 62 -7.24 10.82 18.09
CA SER A 62 -6.58 11.56 19.17
C SER A 62 -6.57 10.82 20.50
N VAL A 63 -7.63 10.05 20.81
CA VAL A 63 -7.76 9.31 22.07
C VAL A 63 -7.06 7.96 21.97
N GLY A 64 -7.11 7.32 20.79
CA GLY A 64 -6.49 6.03 20.52
C GLY A 64 -6.91 4.95 21.52
N GLY A 65 -5.92 4.18 21.99
CA GLY A 65 -6.13 3.08 22.95
C GLY A 65 -6.68 3.50 24.33
N GLN A 66 -6.81 4.80 24.61
CA GLN A 66 -7.38 5.30 25.87
C GLN A 66 -8.92 5.38 25.85
N MET A 67 -9.56 5.12 24.69
CA MET A 67 -11.00 5.21 24.56
C MET A 67 -11.67 4.05 25.34
N PRO A 68 -12.72 4.31 26.15
CA PRO A 68 -13.48 3.25 26.78
C PRO A 68 -14.04 2.27 25.72
N PRO A 69 -13.86 0.95 25.89
CA PRO A 69 -14.29 -0.03 24.89
C PRO A 69 -15.77 0.05 24.52
N ASP A 70 -16.65 0.24 25.51
CA ASP A 70 -18.10 0.36 25.27
C ASP A 70 -18.43 1.55 24.36
N THR A 71 -17.75 2.69 24.55
CA THR A 71 -17.92 3.88 23.71
C THR A 71 -17.43 3.63 22.28
N ALA A 72 -16.28 2.97 22.12
CA ALA A 72 -15.76 2.63 20.80
C ALA A 72 -16.71 1.68 20.04
N VAL A 73 -17.29 0.70 20.74
CA VAL A 73 -18.28 -0.22 20.16
C VAL A 73 -19.56 0.51 19.75
N GLU A 74 -20.05 1.42 20.60
CA GLU A 74 -21.22 2.27 20.28
C GLU A 74 -20.96 3.14 19.06
N TRP A 75 -19.79 3.80 18.99
CA TRP A 75 -19.40 4.63 17.86
C TRP A 75 -19.26 3.80 16.58
N ALA A 76 -18.64 2.62 16.65
CA ALA A 76 -18.51 1.72 15.51
C ALA A 76 -19.88 1.28 14.98
N ALA A 77 -20.83 0.97 15.87
CA ALA A 77 -22.20 0.61 15.47
C ALA A 77 -22.93 1.79 14.80
N ALA A 78 -22.81 3.00 15.35
CA ALA A 78 -23.41 4.20 14.78
C ALA A 78 -22.83 4.50 13.38
N VAL A 79 -21.51 4.48 13.23
CA VAL A 79 -20.81 4.72 11.96
C VAL A 79 -21.12 3.63 10.92
N THR A 80 -21.21 2.37 11.35
CA THR A 80 -21.58 1.24 10.50
C THR A 80 -22.99 1.36 9.93
N ALA A 81 -23.93 1.94 10.68
CA ALA A 81 -25.27 2.22 10.14
C ALA A 81 -25.21 3.28 9.02
N GLU A 82 -24.32 4.26 9.14
CA GLU A 82 -24.18 5.37 8.19
C GLU A 82 -23.39 5.02 6.93
N SER A 83 -22.56 3.98 6.96
CA SER A 83 -21.87 3.49 5.76
C SER A 83 -22.84 2.93 4.70
N ARG A 84 -24.09 2.64 5.07
CA ARG A 84 -25.19 2.27 4.17
C ARG A 84 -26.14 3.44 3.87
N GLY A 85 -25.73 4.66 4.20
CA GLY A 85 -26.51 5.87 3.98
C GLY A 85 -26.79 6.13 2.49
N ARG A 86 -27.90 6.82 2.22
CA ARG A 86 -28.32 7.16 0.83
C ARG A 86 -27.33 8.10 0.13
N PHE A 87 -26.71 9.02 0.89
CA PHE A 87 -25.80 10.02 0.34
C PHE A 87 -24.36 9.52 0.36
N ALA A 88 -23.68 9.58 -0.79
CA ALA A 88 -22.28 9.16 -0.92
C ALA A 88 -21.35 9.94 0.02
N LEU A 89 -21.60 11.23 0.24
CA LEU A 89 -20.84 12.04 1.20
C LEU A 89 -20.91 11.46 2.62
N ILE A 90 -22.09 11.02 3.08
CA ILE A 90 -22.23 10.39 4.41
C ILE A 90 -21.48 9.06 4.44
N ARG A 91 -21.59 8.24 3.38
CA ARG A 91 -20.87 6.96 3.30
C ARG A 91 -19.35 7.17 3.34
N LYS A 92 -18.84 8.17 2.63
CA LYS A 92 -17.42 8.55 2.62
C LYS A 92 -16.93 8.87 4.03
N GLU A 93 -17.61 9.77 4.74
CA GLU A 93 -17.19 10.15 6.09
C GLU A 93 -17.36 9.00 7.10
N ALA A 94 -18.39 8.17 6.95
CA ALA A 94 -18.61 7.01 7.80
C ALA A 94 -17.51 5.95 7.60
N LEU A 95 -17.25 5.56 6.36
CA LEU A 95 -16.20 4.58 6.06
C LEU A 95 -14.80 5.13 6.39
N GLY A 96 -14.56 6.43 6.24
CA GLY A 96 -13.32 7.07 6.67
C GLY A 96 -13.13 7.08 8.20
N ALA A 97 -14.21 7.17 8.99
CA ALA A 97 -14.14 7.17 10.45
C ALA A 97 -13.96 5.76 11.04
N LEU A 98 -14.50 4.73 10.38
CA LEU A 98 -14.58 3.37 10.91
C LEU A 98 -13.21 2.77 11.30
N PRO A 99 -12.13 2.84 10.49
CA PRO A 99 -10.84 2.26 10.84
C PRO A 99 -10.24 2.87 12.13
N ALA A 100 -10.34 4.19 12.32
CA ALA A 100 -9.82 4.86 13.50
C ALA A 100 -10.56 4.43 14.77
N ILE A 101 -11.89 4.33 14.71
CA ILE A 101 -12.72 3.90 15.83
C ILE A 101 -12.41 2.45 16.20
N VAL A 102 -12.33 1.55 15.23
CA VAL A 102 -11.97 0.14 15.46
C VAL A 102 -10.57 0.03 16.07
N ASN A 103 -9.60 0.81 15.58
CA ASN A 103 -8.23 0.75 16.09
C ASN A 103 -8.09 1.11 17.57
N CYS A 104 -9.00 1.91 18.11
CA CYS A 104 -8.97 2.28 19.53
C CYS A 104 -9.17 1.09 20.48
N LEU A 105 -9.72 -0.01 19.97
CA LEU A 105 -9.91 -1.26 20.71
C LEU A 105 -8.66 -2.15 20.71
N SER A 106 -7.68 -1.89 19.84
CA SER A 106 -6.53 -2.79 19.64
C SER A 106 -5.70 -2.98 20.92
N ALA A 107 -5.63 -1.96 21.78
CA ALA A 107 -4.92 -2.00 23.06
C ALA A 107 -5.84 -2.21 24.28
N SER A 108 -7.13 -1.88 24.17
CA SER A 108 -8.07 -1.83 25.31
C SER A 108 -8.99 -3.05 25.40
N ASP A 109 -9.44 -3.60 24.28
CA ASP A 109 -10.27 -4.81 24.20
C ASP A 109 -10.00 -5.57 22.89
N PHE A 110 -9.08 -6.52 22.97
CA PHE A 110 -8.67 -7.35 21.84
C PHE A 110 -9.84 -8.14 21.22
N GLY A 111 -10.80 -8.61 22.04
CA GLY A 111 -11.94 -9.38 21.54
C GLY A 111 -12.86 -8.55 20.67
N GLN A 112 -13.16 -7.32 21.10
CA GLN A 112 -13.97 -6.39 20.32
C GLN A 112 -13.21 -5.87 19.08
N PHE A 113 -11.91 -5.61 19.20
CA PHE A 113 -11.07 -5.24 18.05
C PHE A 113 -11.15 -6.28 16.93
N VAL A 114 -10.96 -7.56 17.27
CA VAL A 114 -11.04 -8.69 16.34
C VAL A 114 -12.42 -8.79 15.69
N ARG A 115 -13.48 -8.75 16.52
CA ARG A 115 -14.88 -8.86 16.03
C ARG A 115 -15.23 -7.72 15.07
N LEU A 116 -14.98 -6.48 15.47
CA LEU A 116 -15.33 -5.31 14.65
C LEU A 116 -14.47 -5.19 13.40
N SER A 117 -13.19 -5.60 13.44
CA SER A 117 -12.36 -5.64 12.23
C SER A 117 -12.93 -6.62 11.21
N ARG A 118 -13.33 -7.82 11.65
CA ARG A 118 -13.99 -8.83 10.79
C ARG A 118 -15.29 -8.29 10.19
N GLU A 119 -16.18 -7.75 11.01
CA GLU A 119 -17.47 -7.20 10.58
C GLU A 119 -17.29 -6.04 9.58
N SER A 120 -16.33 -5.14 9.85
CA SER A 120 -16.04 -3.99 9.00
C SER A 120 -15.44 -4.39 7.65
N LEU A 121 -14.52 -5.35 7.63
CA LEU A 121 -13.94 -5.88 6.39
C LEU A 121 -15.01 -6.60 5.54
N ALA A 122 -15.90 -7.37 6.15
CA ALA A 122 -17.02 -7.99 5.44
C ALA A 122 -17.97 -6.95 4.84
N LEU A 123 -18.24 -5.86 5.57
CA LEU A 123 -19.04 -4.75 5.05
C LEU A 123 -18.37 -4.09 3.83
N LEU A 124 -17.05 -3.92 3.86
CA LEU A 124 -16.30 -3.28 2.78
C LEU A 124 -16.26 -4.15 1.52
N VAL A 125 -16.18 -5.47 1.64
CA VAL A 125 -16.31 -6.39 0.50
C VAL A 125 -17.62 -6.15 -0.25
N GLU A 126 -18.74 -6.01 0.47
CA GLU A 126 -20.03 -5.71 -0.15
C GLU A 126 -20.07 -4.28 -0.72
N ALA A 127 -19.47 -3.31 -0.01
CA ALA A 127 -19.40 -1.94 -0.49
C ALA A 127 -18.61 -1.81 -1.80
N VAL A 128 -17.56 -2.61 -2.02
CA VAL A 128 -16.83 -2.64 -3.31
C VAL A 128 -17.74 -3.10 -4.45
N LYS A 129 -18.66 -4.04 -4.19
CA LYS A 129 -19.58 -4.58 -5.20
C LYS A 129 -20.75 -3.63 -5.53
N GLU A 130 -21.17 -2.83 -4.55
CA GLU A 130 -22.40 -2.01 -4.65
C GLU A 130 -22.15 -0.56 -5.06
N ASN A 131 -20.92 -0.05 -4.93
CA ASN A 131 -20.61 1.35 -5.22
C ASN A 131 -20.06 1.54 -6.64
N SER A 132 -20.20 2.75 -7.17
CA SER A 132 -19.58 3.16 -8.44
C SER A 132 -18.06 3.17 -8.34
N ALA A 133 -17.38 3.07 -9.49
CA ALA A 133 -15.93 3.01 -9.57
C ALA A 133 -15.23 4.12 -8.75
N ARG A 134 -15.66 5.38 -8.96
CA ARG A 134 -15.15 6.54 -8.23
C ARG A 134 -15.28 6.40 -6.70
N HIS A 135 -16.41 5.91 -6.19
CA HIS A 135 -16.56 5.74 -4.74
C HIS A 135 -15.67 4.61 -4.20
N VAL A 136 -15.44 3.57 -5.00
CA VAL A 136 -14.59 2.44 -4.63
C VAL A 136 -13.14 2.90 -4.44
N SER A 137 -12.59 3.67 -5.39
CA SER A 137 -11.26 4.27 -5.31
C SER A 137 -11.18 5.34 -4.22
N ASP A 138 -12.15 6.26 -4.17
CA ASP A 138 -12.09 7.44 -3.29
C ASP A 138 -12.13 7.10 -1.79
N PHE A 139 -12.91 6.10 -1.37
CA PHE A 139 -13.11 5.86 0.06
C PHE A 139 -13.41 4.44 0.51
N VAL A 140 -13.89 3.53 -0.36
CA VAL A 140 -14.16 2.14 0.09
C VAL A 140 -12.86 1.35 0.26
N LEU A 141 -12.02 1.29 -0.79
CA LEU A 141 -10.73 0.59 -0.70
C LEU A 141 -9.78 1.27 0.29
N PRO A 142 -9.65 2.61 0.35
CA PRO A 142 -8.86 3.26 1.40
C PRO A 142 -9.27 2.86 2.83
N ALA A 143 -10.57 2.76 3.12
CA ALA A 143 -11.03 2.29 4.42
C ALA A 143 -10.67 0.82 4.69
N ALA A 144 -10.74 -0.05 3.66
CA ALA A 144 -10.33 -1.44 3.77
C ALA A 144 -8.82 -1.57 4.02
N THR A 145 -8.01 -0.83 3.27
CA THR A 145 -6.57 -0.74 3.43
C THR A 145 -6.21 -0.34 4.86
N GLN A 146 -6.84 0.70 5.41
CA GLN A 146 -6.53 1.15 6.76
C GLN A 146 -6.90 0.11 7.83
N LEU A 147 -8.01 -0.62 7.68
CA LEU A 147 -8.37 -1.71 8.59
C LEU A 147 -7.36 -2.87 8.54
N LEU A 148 -6.92 -3.24 7.34
CA LEU A 148 -5.88 -4.26 7.15
C LEU A 148 -4.54 -3.81 7.75
N GLN A 149 -4.17 -2.54 7.57
CA GLN A 149 -2.98 -1.96 8.19
C GLN A 149 -3.06 -1.98 9.72
N ASN A 150 -4.23 -1.70 10.32
CA ASN A 150 -4.39 -1.80 11.78
C ASN A 150 -4.14 -3.24 12.28
N LEU A 151 -4.59 -4.26 11.53
CA LEU A 151 -4.31 -5.66 11.84
C LEU A 151 -2.81 -5.99 11.69
N SER A 152 -2.15 -5.47 10.65
CA SER A 152 -0.70 -5.62 10.47
C SER A 152 0.10 -4.96 11.59
N LEU A 153 -0.27 -3.75 12.01
CA LEU A 153 0.36 -3.05 13.12
C LEU A 153 0.21 -3.81 14.44
N GLU A 154 -0.96 -4.43 14.70
CA GLU A 154 -1.15 -5.28 15.88
C GLU A 154 -0.22 -6.50 15.87
N LYS A 155 -0.04 -7.13 14.71
CA LYS A 155 0.90 -8.23 14.51
C LYS A 155 2.34 -7.79 14.77
N GLU A 156 2.76 -6.67 14.17
CA GLU A 156 4.11 -6.09 14.39
C GLU A 156 4.35 -5.76 15.87
N ARG A 157 3.35 -5.21 16.56
CA ARG A 157 3.42 -4.92 17.99
C ARG A 157 3.66 -6.17 18.82
N LYS A 158 2.96 -7.27 18.52
CA LYS A 158 3.18 -8.57 19.18
C LYS A 158 4.58 -9.12 18.90
N GLU A 159 5.06 -9.01 17.67
CA GLU A 159 6.42 -9.41 17.29
C GLU A 159 7.48 -8.59 18.03
N ALA A 160 7.28 -7.28 18.16
CA ALA A 160 8.15 -6.39 18.91
C ALA A 160 8.19 -6.74 20.41
N LEU A 161 7.04 -7.03 21.03
CA LEU A 161 6.96 -7.47 22.43
C LEU A 161 7.71 -8.78 22.64
N LYS A 162 7.48 -9.77 21.76
CA LYS A 162 8.18 -11.06 21.80
C LYS A 162 9.69 -10.88 21.61
N GLY A 163 10.09 -10.03 20.68
CA GLY A 163 11.49 -9.73 20.39
C GLY A 163 12.21 -9.04 21.55
N LEU A 164 11.59 -8.05 22.18
CA LEU A 164 12.13 -7.39 23.37
C LEU A 164 12.25 -8.37 24.54
N SER A 165 11.28 -9.25 24.73
CA SER A 165 11.36 -10.29 25.76
C SER A 165 12.50 -11.27 25.51
N ALA A 166 12.68 -11.71 24.25
CA ALA A 166 13.79 -12.58 23.86
C ALA A 166 15.17 -11.94 24.06
N LEU A 167 15.27 -10.61 23.97
CA LEU A 167 16.49 -9.85 24.25
C LEU A 167 16.72 -9.56 25.74
N GLY A 168 15.76 -9.91 26.62
CA GLY A 168 15.83 -9.63 28.06
C GLY A 168 15.50 -8.19 28.45
N GLU A 169 14.99 -7.38 27.51
CA GLU A 169 14.61 -5.97 27.71
C GLU A 169 13.22 -5.83 28.38
N ARG A 170 12.39 -6.89 28.32
CA ARG A 170 11.06 -6.96 28.94
C ARG A 170 10.75 -8.35 29.50
N GLN A 171 10.06 -8.40 30.65
CA GLN A 171 9.66 -9.66 31.30
C GLN A 171 8.16 -9.97 31.18
N ASP A 172 7.39 -9.07 30.59
CA ASP A 172 5.96 -9.22 30.38
C ASP A 172 5.65 -10.11 29.18
N ALA A 173 4.81 -11.12 29.41
CA ALA A 173 4.40 -12.17 28.47
C ALA A 173 3.49 -11.69 27.32
N GLY A 174 3.50 -10.39 26.99
CA GLY A 174 2.52 -9.73 26.12
C GLY A 174 2.55 -10.11 24.63
N GLY A 175 3.36 -11.09 24.23
CA GLY A 175 3.49 -11.57 22.85
C GLY A 175 2.97 -12.99 22.60
N GLU A 176 2.38 -13.66 23.60
CA GLU A 176 1.83 -15.02 23.44
C GLU A 176 0.36 -14.99 22.99
N GLY A 177 0.02 -15.85 22.02
CA GLY A 177 -1.34 -16.01 21.49
C GLY A 177 -1.47 -15.71 20.00
N ALA A 178 -2.66 -15.95 19.44
CA ALA A 178 -2.97 -15.66 18.04
C ALA A 178 -2.96 -14.14 17.79
N THR A 179 -2.52 -13.73 16.61
CA THR A 179 -2.65 -12.34 16.13
C THR A 179 -4.12 -11.97 15.91
N ALA A 180 -4.44 -10.68 15.86
CA ALA A 180 -5.80 -10.23 15.57
C ALA A 180 -6.29 -10.74 14.20
N ALA A 181 -5.40 -10.78 13.21
CA ALA A 181 -5.71 -11.31 11.88
C ALA A 181 -6.06 -12.81 11.92
N GLU A 182 -5.31 -13.60 12.70
CA GLU A 182 -5.60 -15.02 12.90
C GLU A 182 -6.89 -15.27 13.68
N ALA A 183 -7.20 -14.39 14.63
CA ALA A 183 -8.41 -14.49 15.44
C ALA A 183 -9.66 -13.99 14.68
N ALA A 184 -9.51 -13.02 13.77
CA ALA A 184 -10.61 -12.43 13.01
C ALA A 184 -11.21 -13.43 12.01
N PHE A 185 -10.34 -14.21 11.37
CA PHE A 185 -10.74 -15.21 10.39
C PHE A 185 -10.05 -16.54 10.66
N SER A 186 -10.86 -17.58 10.89
CA SER A 186 -10.36 -18.96 10.76
C SER A 186 -9.81 -19.20 9.36
N LEU A 187 -9.01 -20.25 9.17
CA LEU A 187 -8.36 -20.51 7.88
C LEU A 187 -9.35 -20.56 6.70
N GLU A 188 -10.48 -21.24 6.87
CA GLU A 188 -11.48 -21.35 5.80
C GLU A 188 -12.25 -20.03 5.58
N GLU A 189 -12.58 -19.31 6.65
CA GLU A 189 -13.19 -17.98 6.54
C GLU A 189 -12.26 -16.97 5.87
N ARG A 190 -10.96 -17.09 6.13
CA ARG A 190 -9.93 -16.24 5.53
C ARG A 190 -9.81 -16.50 4.04
N LYS A 191 -9.75 -17.77 3.61
CA LYS A 191 -9.77 -18.12 2.19
C LYS A 191 -11.02 -17.57 1.49
N ALA A 192 -12.19 -17.69 2.14
CA ALA A 192 -13.43 -17.15 1.60
C ALA A 192 -13.39 -15.61 1.51
N PHE A 193 -12.92 -14.94 2.55
CA PHE A 193 -12.75 -13.48 2.56
C PHE A 193 -11.79 -13.01 1.46
N LEU A 194 -10.62 -13.64 1.34
CA LEU A 194 -9.63 -13.32 0.30
C LEU A 194 -10.23 -13.52 -1.09
N SER A 195 -10.87 -14.65 -1.36
CA SER A 195 -11.54 -14.88 -2.63
C SER A 195 -12.55 -13.77 -2.94
N GLN A 196 -13.38 -13.37 -1.98
CA GLN A 196 -14.42 -12.37 -2.20
C GLN A 196 -13.87 -10.96 -2.42
N ILE A 197 -12.86 -10.53 -1.66
CA ILE A 197 -12.29 -9.19 -1.81
C ILE A 197 -11.50 -9.05 -3.11
N PHE A 198 -10.70 -10.06 -3.49
CA PHE A 198 -9.98 -10.06 -4.75
C PHE A 198 -10.92 -10.14 -5.95
N GLU A 199 -11.99 -10.95 -5.88
CA GLU A 199 -13.03 -10.98 -6.90
C GLU A 199 -13.72 -9.61 -7.05
N ALA A 200 -14.06 -8.96 -5.92
CA ALA A 200 -14.67 -7.64 -5.92
C ALA A 200 -13.75 -6.58 -6.55
N MET A 201 -12.46 -6.56 -6.18
CA MET A 201 -11.47 -5.67 -6.79
C MET A 201 -11.30 -5.96 -8.29
N GLY A 202 -11.25 -7.23 -8.70
CA GLY A 202 -11.16 -7.60 -10.11
C GLY A 202 -12.37 -7.13 -10.93
N ARG A 203 -13.60 -7.31 -10.40
CA ARG A 203 -14.82 -6.82 -11.04
C ARG A 203 -14.86 -5.29 -11.16
N PHE A 204 -14.33 -4.60 -10.16
CA PHE A 204 -14.18 -3.15 -10.18
C PHE A 204 -13.17 -2.70 -11.24
N LEU A 205 -12.03 -3.39 -11.37
CA LEU A 205 -10.92 -2.95 -12.21
C LEU A 205 -11.07 -3.32 -13.69
N ILE A 206 -11.65 -4.48 -14.00
CA ILE A 206 -11.74 -4.98 -15.39
C ILE A 206 -12.41 -3.99 -16.34
N PRO A 207 -13.56 -3.34 -16.00
CA PRO A 207 -14.17 -2.36 -16.90
C PRO A 207 -13.25 -1.19 -17.22
N ILE A 208 -12.55 -0.64 -16.22
CA ILE A 208 -11.61 0.49 -16.38
C ILE A 208 -10.47 0.11 -17.32
N LEU A 209 -9.88 -1.07 -17.09
CA LEU A 209 -8.80 -1.58 -17.92
C LEU A 209 -9.26 -1.87 -19.36
N THR A 210 -10.49 -2.35 -19.52
CA THR A 210 -11.08 -2.65 -20.83
C THR A 210 -11.23 -1.38 -21.64
N GLU A 211 -11.81 -0.34 -21.04
CA GLU A 211 -11.97 0.98 -21.66
C GLU A 211 -10.62 1.59 -22.05
N GLU A 212 -9.61 1.48 -21.18
CA GLU A 212 -8.25 1.95 -21.48
C GLU A 212 -7.65 1.25 -22.70
N PHE A 213 -7.70 -0.08 -22.77
CA PHE A 213 -7.14 -0.82 -23.90
C PHE A 213 -7.95 -0.69 -25.18
N GLU A 214 -9.28 -0.53 -25.10
CA GLU A 214 -10.11 -0.20 -26.27
C GLU A 214 -9.72 1.16 -26.84
N ARG A 215 -9.48 2.17 -25.98
CA ARG A 215 -8.99 3.49 -26.40
C ARG A 215 -7.61 3.41 -27.04
N LEU A 216 -6.68 2.66 -26.44
CA LEU A 216 -5.34 2.48 -27.00
C LEU A 216 -5.39 1.76 -28.36
N ALA A 217 -6.23 0.74 -28.52
CA ALA A 217 -6.41 0.04 -29.78
C ALA A 217 -7.01 0.93 -30.88
N SER A 218 -7.90 1.86 -30.54
CA SER A 218 -8.42 2.85 -31.50
C SER A 218 -7.33 3.82 -31.97
N LYS A 219 -6.46 4.28 -31.05
CA LYS A 219 -5.34 5.18 -31.39
C LYS A 219 -4.29 4.54 -32.29
N GLU A 220 -4.07 3.24 -32.21
CA GLU A 220 -3.18 2.52 -33.13
C GLU A 220 -3.74 2.43 -34.58
N GLY A 221 -5.04 2.66 -34.76
CA GLY A 221 -5.72 2.59 -36.06
C GLY A 221 -5.95 3.92 -36.77
N GLU A 222 -5.80 5.05 -36.07
CA GLU A 222 -6.07 6.39 -36.57
C GLU A 222 -4.77 7.20 -36.69
N ASP A 223 -4.33 7.42 -37.93
CA ASP A 223 -3.09 8.11 -38.32
C ASP A 223 -3.26 9.66 -38.30
N ASP A 224 -4.17 10.19 -37.47
CA ASP A 224 -4.47 11.62 -37.40
C ASP A 224 -3.72 12.29 -36.24
N GLU A 225 -2.52 12.78 -36.58
CA GLU A 225 -1.52 13.46 -35.73
C GLU A 225 -1.99 14.80 -35.09
N TRP A 226 -3.30 15.11 -35.14
CA TRP A 226 -3.83 16.45 -34.82
C TRP A 226 -5.05 16.48 -33.90
N GLU A 227 -5.44 15.37 -33.25
CA GLU A 227 -6.43 15.46 -32.17
C GLU A 227 -5.79 16.12 -30.95
N ASN A 228 -6.34 17.27 -30.56
CA ASN A 228 -6.11 17.84 -29.24
C ASN A 228 -6.49 16.75 -28.23
N VAL A 229 -5.63 16.46 -27.25
CA VAL A 229 -6.03 15.63 -26.11
C VAL A 229 -7.24 16.33 -25.48
N ASP A 230 -8.42 15.77 -25.67
CA ASP A 230 -9.64 16.32 -25.09
C ASP A 230 -9.48 16.29 -23.56
N GLU A 231 -9.88 17.35 -22.86
CA GLU A 231 -9.79 17.44 -21.38
C GLU A 231 -10.45 16.21 -20.70
N ASP A 232 -11.45 15.62 -21.36
CA ASP A 232 -12.13 14.40 -20.95
C ASP A 232 -11.21 13.14 -20.95
N GLU A 233 -10.20 13.08 -21.83
CA GLU A 233 -9.24 11.97 -21.88
C GLU A 233 -8.22 12.00 -20.74
N GLU A 234 -7.81 13.20 -20.33
CA GLU A 234 -6.89 13.40 -19.21
C GLU A 234 -7.58 13.04 -17.89
N GLU A 235 -8.80 13.53 -17.66
CA GLU A 235 -9.61 13.16 -16.49
C GLU A 235 -9.85 11.64 -16.42
N ALA A 236 -10.19 10.99 -17.54
CA ALA A 236 -10.37 9.54 -17.57
C ALA A 236 -9.08 8.78 -17.21
N THR A 237 -7.91 9.31 -17.61
CA THR A 237 -6.61 8.72 -17.32
C THR A 237 -6.23 8.86 -15.84
N GLU A 238 -6.51 10.01 -15.23
CA GLU A 238 -6.31 10.24 -13.80
C GLU A 238 -7.22 9.34 -12.96
N VAL A 239 -8.52 9.27 -13.29
CA VAL A 239 -9.48 8.40 -12.59
C VAL A 239 -9.07 6.92 -12.67
N ALA A 240 -8.55 6.48 -13.82
CA ALA A 240 -8.02 5.13 -13.96
C ALA A 240 -6.77 4.91 -13.07
N ALA A 241 -5.85 5.89 -13.02
CA ALA A 241 -4.68 5.82 -12.15
C ALA A 241 -5.04 5.72 -10.67
N GLU A 242 -6.02 6.51 -10.19
CA GLU A 242 -6.54 6.44 -8.82
C GLU A 242 -7.16 5.07 -8.51
N ALA A 243 -7.87 4.48 -9.47
CA ALA A 243 -8.42 3.13 -9.32
C ALA A 243 -7.33 2.06 -9.21
N TYR A 244 -6.28 2.15 -10.04
CA TYR A 244 -5.13 1.25 -9.97
C TYR A 244 -4.41 1.36 -8.63
N ASP A 245 -4.15 2.59 -8.14
CA ASP A 245 -3.51 2.80 -6.84
C ASP A 245 -4.36 2.27 -5.69
N ALA A 246 -5.67 2.54 -5.67
CA ALA A 246 -6.54 2.06 -4.60
C ALA A 246 -6.54 0.51 -4.49
N VAL A 247 -6.53 -0.19 -5.63
CA VAL A 247 -6.40 -1.67 -5.67
C VAL A 247 -4.99 -2.11 -5.25
N MET A 248 -3.96 -1.38 -5.67
CA MET A 248 -2.56 -1.63 -5.30
C MET A 248 -2.36 -1.55 -3.79
N GLN A 249 -2.81 -0.47 -3.15
CA GLN A 249 -2.69 -0.27 -1.71
C GLN A 249 -3.42 -1.37 -0.92
N ALA A 250 -4.65 -1.70 -1.31
CA ALA A 250 -5.44 -2.75 -0.66
C ALA A 250 -4.79 -4.13 -0.82
N THR A 251 -4.31 -4.44 -2.03
CA THR A 251 -3.64 -5.71 -2.34
C THR A 251 -2.32 -5.84 -1.59
N GLY A 252 -1.50 -4.79 -1.54
CA GLY A 252 -0.26 -4.75 -0.78
C GLY A 252 -0.49 -4.95 0.72
N ALA A 253 -1.53 -4.32 1.28
CA ALA A 253 -1.93 -4.54 2.68
C ALA A 253 -2.37 -6.00 2.95
N LEU A 254 -3.10 -6.63 2.02
CA LEU A 254 -3.47 -8.04 2.12
C LEU A 254 -2.24 -8.96 2.07
N PHE A 255 -1.30 -8.72 1.15
CA PHE A 255 -0.05 -9.49 1.08
C PHE A 255 0.81 -9.32 2.33
N LYS A 256 0.97 -8.10 2.86
CA LYS A 256 1.67 -7.87 4.13
C LYS A 256 1.07 -8.66 5.29
N LEU A 257 -0.25 -8.75 5.33
CA LEU A 257 -0.98 -9.42 6.41
C LEU A 257 -0.97 -10.95 6.30
N TYR A 258 -1.33 -11.47 5.13
CA TYR A 258 -1.60 -12.90 4.89
C TYR A 258 -0.60 -13.60 3.96
N GLY A 259 0.34 -12.87 3.36
CA GLY A 259 1.43 -13.41 2.57
C GLY A 259 0.97 -14.32 1.43
N GLY A 260 1.54 -15.52 1.37
CA GLY A 260 1.26 -16.51 0.33
C GLY A 260 -0.20 -16.98 0.25
N GLU A 261 -1.02 -16.79 1.29
CA GLU A 261 -2.44 -17.16 1.24
C GLU A 261 -3.24 -16.35 0.21
N CYS A 262 -2.75 -15.18 -0.18
CA CYS A 262 -3.35 -14.32 -1.20
C CYS A 262 -3.17 -14.84 -2.63
N LEU A 263 -2.16 -15.70 -2.89
CA LEU A 263 -1.70 -16.00 -4.25
C LEU A 263 -2.79 -16.59 -5.15
N ALA A 264 -3.56 -17.54 -4.65
CA ALA A 264 -4.63 -18.16 -5.44
C ALA A 264 -5.71 -17.16 -5.87
N SER A 265 -6.05 -16.21 -4.98
CA SER A 265 -7.07 -15.19 -5.27
C SER A 265 -6.52 -14.08 -6.16
N PHE A 266 -5.26 -13.71 -5.96
CA PHE A 266 -4.54 -12.77 -6.82
C PHE A 266 -4.42 -13.29 -8.27
N ASP A 267 -4.03 -14.56 -8.44
CA ASP A 267 -3.94 -15.22 -9.74
C ASP A 267 -5.28 -15.25 -10.48
N ALA A 268 -6.36 -15.50 -9.75
CA ALA A 268 -7.70 -15.61 -10.33
C ALA A 268 -8.25 -14.27 -10.84
N HIS A 269 -7.87 -13.15 -10.24
CA HIS A 269 -8.59 -11.88 -10.44
C HIS A 269 -7.73 -10.68 -10.82
N LEU A 270 -6.48 -10.59 -10.37
CA LEU A 270 -5.67 -9.37 -10.52
C LEU A 270 -4.36 -9.60 -11.30
N LYS A 271 -3.82 -10.82 -11.34
CA LYS A 271 -2.58 -11.11 -12.09
C LYS A 271 -2.67 -10.69 -13.55
N MET A 272 -3.74 -11.07 -14.25
CA MET A 272 -3.89 -10.76 -15.67
C MET A 272 -4.06 -9.25 -15.90
N PRO A 273 -5.00 -8.55 -15.22
CA PRO A 273 -5.14 -7.10 -15.34
C PRO A 273 -3.83 -6.31 -15.18
N PHE A 274 -3.12 -6.52 -14.07
CA PHE A 274 -1.86 -5.80 -13.83
C PHE A 274 -0.71 -6.30 -14.70
N GLY A 275 -0.73 -7.57 -15.12
CA GLY A 275 0.21 -8.10 -16.11
C GLY A 275 0.07 -7.42 -17.46
N ALA A 276 -1.15 -7.09 -17.89
CA ALA A 276 -1.40 -6.38 -19.13
C ALA A 276 -0.86 -4.94 -19.09
N LEU A 277 -1.00 -4.24 -17.96
CA LEU A 277 -0.43 -2.90 -17.77
C LEU A 277 1.10 -2.89 -17.94
N LEU A 278 1.80 -3.90 -17.41
CA LEU A 278 3.26 -4.03 -17.59
C LEU A 278 3.65 -4.41 -19.02
N ALA A 279 2.81 -5.19 -19.70
CA ALA A 279 3.10 -5.69 -21.04
C ALA A 279 2.93 -4.62 -22.14
N HIS A 280 2.05 -3.63 -21.92
CA HIS A 280 1.74 -2.62 -22.93
C HIS A 280 2.59 -1.36 -22.77
N GLU A 281 3.27 -0.91 -23.82
CA GLU A 281 4.21 0.24 -23.74
C GLU A 281 3.49 1.57 -23.44
N GLN A 282 2.28 1.75 -23.96
CA GLN A 282 1.49 2.98 -23.78
C GLN A 282 0.42 2.88 -22.67
N ALA A 283 0.42 1.80 -21.87
CA ALA A 283 -0.49 1.71 -20.73
C ALA A 283 -0.27 2.86 -19.73
N ASN A 284 -1.32 3.20 -19.00
CA ASN A 284 -1.36 4.26 -18.00
C ASN A 284 -0.11 4.22 -17.08
N PRO A 285 0.66 5.32 -16.96
CA PRO A 285 1.85 5.37 -16.13
C PRO A 285 1.59 4.99 -14.66
N GLY A 286 0.54 5.53 -14.05
CA GLY A 286 0.13 5.17 -12.68
C GLY A 286 -0.30 3.71 -12.57
N GLY A 287 -0.93 3.17 -13.61
CA GLY A 287 -1.24 1.74 -13.73
C GLY A 287 0.01 0.85 -13.76
N LYS A 288 1.06 1.27 -14.46
CA LYS A 288 2.36 0.56 -14.48
C LYS A 288 3.07 0.59 -13.15
N VAL A 289 3.11 1.75 -12.49
CA VAL A 289 3.65 1.87 -11.13
C VAL A 289 2.91 0.92 -10.18
N SER A 290 1.58 0.95 -10.21
CA SER A 290 0.73 0.06 -9.42
C SER A 290 1.02 -1.42 -9.70
N ALA A 291 1.18 -1.79 -10.97
CA ALA A 291 1.50 -3.16 -11.34
C ALA A 291 2.88 -3.61 -10.83
N LEU A 292 3.92 -2.77 -10.96
CA LEU A 292 5.26 -3.03 -10.41
C LEU A 292 5.18 -3.27 -8.90
N CYS A 293 4.49 -2.40 -8.17
CA CYS A 293 4.31 -2.51 -6.72
C CYS A 293 3.57 -3.78 -6.31
N ILE A 294 2.44 -4.11 -6.95
CA ILE A 294 1.67 -5.32 -6.60
C ILE A 294 2.46 -6.59 -6.83
N PHE A 295 3.14 -6.73 -7.98
CA PHE A 295 3.95 -7.91 -8.24
C PHE A 295 5.16 -7.98 -7.29
N ALA A 296 5.76 -6.85 -6.93
CA ALA A 296 6.84 -6.81 -5.96
C ALA A 296 6.35 -7.25 -4.57
N ASP A 297 5.21 -6.75 -4.10
CA ASP A 297 4.59 -7.18 -2.83
C ASP A 297 4.20 -8.67 -2.85
N ALA A 298 3.62 -9.15 -3.96
CA ALA A 298 3.29 -10.56 -4.12
C ALA A 298 4.54 -11.44 -3.99
N ILE A 299 5.67 -11.03 -4.55
CA ILE A 299 6.95 -11.74 -4.43
C ILE A 299 7.53 -11.63 -3.00
N THR A 300 7.56 -10.43 -2.43
CA THR A 300 8.13 -10.16 -1.10
C THR A 300 7.40 -10.96 -0.01
N PHE A 301 6.06 -10.94 -0.02
CA PHE A 301 5.27 -11.55 1.05
C PHE A 301 4.72 -12.94 0.69
N GLY A 302 4.59 -13.27 -0.61
CA GLY A 302 4.28 -14.62 -1.09
C GLY A 302 5.50 -15.54 -1.16
N GLY A 303 6.70 -14.98 -1.02
CA GLY A 303 7.95 -15.73 -0.90
C GLY A 303 8.37 -16.46 -2.17
N ALA A 304 9.09 -17.58 -2.01
CA ALA A 304 9.75 -18.26 -3.12
C ALA A 304 8.80 -18.84 -4.18
N GLU A 305 7.56 -19.16 -3.80
CA GLU A 305 6.54 -19.63 -4.75
C GLU A 305 6.12 -18.50 -5.70
N ALA A 306 5.75 -17.34 -5.12
CA ALA A 306 5.44 -16.13 -5.89
C ALA A 306 6.63 -15.67 -6.74
N GLY A 307 7.84 -15.73 -6.20
CA GLY A 307 9.08 -15.44 -6.92
C GLY A 307 9.23 -16.28 -8.20
N LYS A 308 8.89 -17.57 -8.17
CA LYS A 308 8.92 -18.42 -9.37
C LYS A 308 7.83 -18.05 -10.37
N MET A 309 6.64 -17.68 -9.89
CA MET A 309 5.48 -17.42 -10.75
C MET A 309 5.52 -16.06 -11.44
N TYR A 310 6.11 -15.05 -10.79
CA TYR A 310 5.96 -13.66 -11.22
C TYR A 310 7.27 -12.96 -11.61
N ALA A 311 8.45 -13.53 -11.29
CA ALA A 311 9.72 -12.90 -11.62
C ALA A 311 9.90 -12.65 -13.12
N GLU A 312 9.43 -13.56 -13.97
CA GLU A 312 9.51 -13.39 -15.44
C GLU A 312 8.62 -12.27 -15.97
N VAL A 313 7.58 -11.88 -15.21
CA VAL A 313 6.69 -10.76 -15.56
C VAL A 313 7.30 -9.44 -15.11
N ILE A 314 7.67 -9.33 -13.84
CA ILE A 314 8.10 -8.05 -13.26
C ILE A 314 9.54 -7.67 -13.64
N LEU A 315 10.47 -8.64 -13.69
CA LEU A 315 11.89 -8.33 -13.82
C LEU A 315 12.22 -7.61 -15.14
N PRO A 316 11.70 -8.02 -16.31
CA PRO A 316 11.94 -7.27 -17.55
C PRO A 316 11.42 -5.84 -17.48
N ALA A 317 10.20 -5.63 -16.99
CA ALA A 317 9.60 -4.30 -16.85
C ALA A 317 10.42 -3.42 -15.90
N ALA A 318 10.78 -3.94 -14.73
CA ALA A 318 11.56 -3.21 -13.74
C ALA A 318 12.96 -2.82 -14.25
N LEU A 319 13.62 -3.69 -15.02
CA LEU A 319 14.93 -3.37 -15.62
C LEU A 319 14.87 -2.24 -16.65
N LEU A 320 13.75 -2.11 -17.37
CA LEU A 320 13.52 -1.01 -18.30
C LEU A 320 13.23 0.31 -17.58
N THR A 321 12.53 0.24 -16.45
CA THR A 321 12.04 1.42 -15.71
C THR A 321 13.02 1.99 -14.69
N VAL A 322 13.91 1.18 -14.09
CA VAL A 322 14.74 1.61 -12.94
C VAL A 322 15.76 2.71 -13.27
N CYS A 323 16.05 2.95 -14.55
CA CYS A 323 16.91 4.06 -14.95
C CYS A 323 16.05 5.31 -15.24
N PRO A 324 16.36 6.47 -14.63
CA PRO A 324 15.70 7.73 -14.94
C PRO A 324 15.64 8.00 -16.45
N PRO A 325 14.46 8.31 -17.03
CA PRO A 325 14.31 8.52 -18.48
C PRO A 325 14.95 9.84 -18.94
N SER A 326 15.16 10.79 -18.04
CA SER A 326 15.59 12.15 -18.36
C SER A 326 16.42 12.78 -17.25
N ALA A 327 17.05 13.93 -17.54
CA ALA A 327 17.81 14.73 -16.57
C ALA A 327 16.92 15.49 -15.55
N ALA A 328 15.62 15.56 -15.80
CA ALA A 328 14.60 16.09 -14.90
C ALA A 328 13.46 15.07 -14.79
N LEU A 329 13.05 14.76 -13.56
CA LEU A 329 11.99 13.79 -13.30
C LEU A 329 10.72 14.52 -12.84
N VAL A 330 9.57 14.03 -13.30
CA VAL A 330 8.28 14.33 -12.67
C VAL A 330 8.02 13.32 -11.56
N GLU A 331 6.99 13.56 -10.75
CA GLU A 331 6.67 12.72 -9.58
C GLU A 331 6.45 11.24 -9.98
N ASP A 332 5.72 11.00 -11.08
CA ASP A 332 5.46 9.65 -11.60
C ASP A 332 6.74 8.90 -11.99
N ASP A 333 7.76 9.60 -12.52
CA ASP A 333 9.04 8.97 -12.83
C ASP A 333 9.75 8.50 -11.55
N VAL A 334 9.66 9.28 -10.48
CA VAL A 334 10.27 8.93 -9.18
C VAL A 334 9.58 7.69 -8.61
N TYR A 335 8.25 7.63 -8.66
CA TYR A 335 7.49 6.45 -8.24
C TYR A 335 7.82 5.22 -9.10
N ALA A 336 7.93 5.39 -10.43
CA ALA A 336 8.26 4.31 -11.34
C ALA A 336 9.65 3.74 -11.07
N VAL A 337 10.67 4.59 -10.90
CA VAL A 337 12.04 4.17 -10.55
C VAL A 337 12.07 3.46 -9.20
N SER A 338 11.36 4.00 -8.21
CA SER A 338 11.25 3.42 -6.87
C SER A 338 10.63 2.01 -6.91
N ALA A 339 9.46 1.88 -7.55
CA ALA A 339 8.74 0.61 -7.70
C ALA A 339 9.56 -0.43 -8.48
N ALA A 340 10.27 0.00 -9.53
CA ALA A 340 11.15 -0.86 -10.30
C ALA A 340 12.34 -1.36 -9.46
N ALA A 341 13.00 -0.48 -8.72
CA ALA A 341 14.09 -0.85 -7.82
C ALA A 341 13.62 -1.84 -6.74
N TYR A 342 12.46 -1.58 -6.13
CA TYR A 342 11.84 -2.49 -5.17
C TYR A 342 11.57 -3.86 -5.78
N GLY A 343 10.98 -3.91 -6.99
CA GLY A 343 10.71 -5.14 -7.72
C GLY A 343 11.96 -5.95 -8.04
N ILE A 344 13.06 -5.30 -8.47
CA ILE A 344 14.35 -5.98 -8.68
C ILE A 344 14.86 -6.58 -7.37
N GLY A 345 14.77 -5.83 -6.26
CA GLY A 345 15.14 -6.30 -4.94
C GLY A 345 14.31 -7.50 -4.48
N ALA A 346 12.99 -7.47 -4.68
CA ALA A 346 12.08 -8.56 -4.34
C ALA A 346 12.41 -9.84 -5.13
N VAL A 347 12.66 -9.72 -6.44
CA VAL A 347 13.08 -10.84 -7.29
C VAL A 347 14.43 -11.40 -6.84
N ALA A 348 15.40 -10.55 -6.49
CA ALA A 348 16.69 -10.98 -5.98
C ALA A 348 16.56 -11.78 -4.66
N MET A 349 15.65 -11.38 -3.77
CA MET A 349 15.40 -12.05 -2.49
C MET A 349 14.68 -13.40 -2.64
N HIS A 350 13.72 -13.49 -3.56
CA HIS A 350 12.76 -14.61 -3.56
C HIS A 350 12.77 -15.47 -4.83
N SER A 351 13.50 -15.08 -5.88
CA SER A 351 13.58 -15.83 -7.14
C SER A 351 15.00 -15.92 -7.67
N ARG A 352 15.82 -16.74 -7.01
CA ARG A 352 17.26 -16.88 -7.30
C ARG A 352 17.55 -17.21 -8.76
N GLU A 353 16.85 -18.19 -9.31
CA GLU A 353 17.10 -18.68 -10.68
C GLU A 353 16.78 -17.60 -11.73
N ALA A 354 15.60 -16.98 -11.63
CA ALA A 354 15.19 -15.90 -12.53
C ALA A 354 16.11 -14.68 -12.41
N PHE A 355 16.51 -14.32 -11.18
CA PHE A 355 17.43 -13.21 -10.95
C PHE A 355 18.82 -13.50 -11.55
N LEU A 356 19.39 -14.68 -11.33
CA LEU A 356 20.72 -15.03 -11.83
C LEU A 356 20.83 -14.91 -13.35
N ALA A 357 19.77 -15.23 -14.08
CA ALA A 357 19.73 -15.10 -15.53
C ALA A 357 19.87 -13.65 -16.03
N ARG A 358 19.57 -12.65 -15.19
CA ARG A 358 19.62 -11.21 -15.53
C ARG A 358 20.48 -10.39 -14.57
N ARG A 359 21.24 -11.05 -13.70
CA ARG A 359 22.00 -10.43 -12.60
C ARG A 359 22.87 -9.26 -13.05
N GLU A 360 23.63 -9.44 -14.12
CA GLU A 360 24.58 -8.42 -14.61
C GLU A 360 23.83 -7.16 -15.05
N GLY A 361 22.74 -7.31 -15.80
CA GLY A 361 21.88 -6.19 -16.19
C GLY A 361 21.23 -5.50 -14.99
N ALA A 362 20.82 -6.24 -13.97
CA ALA A 362 20.25 -5.66 -12.74
C ALA A 362 21.27 -4.83 -11.95
N ILE A 363 22.49 -5.36 -11.76
CA ILE A 363 23.57 -4.64 -11.07
C ILE A 363 23.94 -3.38 -11.84
N GLU A 364 24.09 -3.48 -13.17
CA GLU A 364 24.43 -2.35 -14.02
C GLU A 364 23.35 -1.27 -13.98
N ALA A 365 22.07 -1.64 -14.14
CA ALA A 365 20.95 -0.71 -14.16
C ALA A 365 20.80 0.03 -12.83
N LEU A 366 20.83 -0.69 -11.70
CA LEU A 366 20.76 -0.07 -10.36
C LEU A 366 21.96 0.83 -10.06
N THR A 367 23.17 0.40 -10.46
CA THR A 367 24.38 1.22 -10.29
C THR A 367 24.28 2.51 -11.10
N ARG A 368 23.80 2.41 -12.35
CA ARG A 368 23.58 3.57 -13.22
C ARG A 368 22.51 4.51 -12.64
N ALA A 369 21.43 3.97 -12.09
CA ALA A 369 20.41 4.76 -11.40
C ALA A 369 21.02 5.59 -10.27
N LEU A 370 21.78 4.97 -9.36
CA LEU A 370 22.45 5.69 -8.27
C LEU A 370 23.54 6.67 -8.73
N GLN A 371 24.12 6.47 -9.91
CA GLN A 371 25.07 7.41 -10.50
C GLN A 371 24.37 8.61 -11.16
N SER A 372 23.07 8.52 -11.42
CA SER A 372 22.30 9.60 -12.01
C SER A 372 22.32 10.83 -11.10
N PRO A 373 22.65 12.03 -11.62
CA PRO A 373 22.61 13.26 -10.83
C PRO A 373 21.20 13.58 -10.31
N VAL A 374 20.15 13.22 -11.04
CA VAL A 374 18.77 13.53 -10.65
C VAL A 374 18.32 12.73 -9.43
N LEU A 375 18.74 11.47 -9.29
CA LEU A 375 18.44 10.66 -8.09
C LEU A 375 19.30 11.05 -6.87
N GLN A 376 20.25 11.95 -7.03
CA GLN A 376 21.07 12.44 -5.91
C GLN A 376 20.50 13.72 -5.27
N THR A 377 19.39 14.24 -5.78
CA THR A 377 18.65 15.33 -5.15
C THR A 377 17.85 14.81 -3.95
N ASP A 378 17.46 15.72 -3.05
CA ASP A 378 16.61 15.36 -1.93
C ASP A 378 15.20 14.96 -2.41
N ASP A 379 14.68 15.57 -3.50
CA ASP A 379 13.34 15.27 -4.03
C ASP A 379 13.22 13.85 -4.61
N CYS A 380 14.33 13.27 -5.09
CA CYS A 380 14.36 11.92 -5.67
C CYS A 380 14.94 10.88 -4.71
N ARG A 381 15.10 11.24 -3.43
CA ARG A 381 15.85 10.44 -2.46
C ARG A 381 15.17 9.11 -2.13
N SER A 382 13.85 9.04 -2.11
CA SER A 382 13.08 7.80 -1.91
C SER A 382 13.41 6.75 -2.97
N ALA A 383 13.39 7.12 -4.25
CA ALA A 383 13.77 6.23 -5.36
C ALA A 383 15.23 5.78 -5.27
N ALA A 384 16.14 6.67 -4.85
CA ALA A 384 17.54 6.33 -4.62
C ALA A 384 17.73 5.35 -3.44
N ASP A 385 16.96 5.53 -2.36
CA ASP A 385 16.98 4.60 -1.22
C ASP A 385 16.52 3.20 -1.63
N CYS A 386 15.47 3.10 -2.46
CA CYS A 386 15.02 1.83 -3.03
C CYS A 386 16.09 1.16 -3.90
N ALA A 387 16.73 1.91 -4.80
CA ALA A 387 17.82 1.38 -5.64
C ALA A 387 19.04 0.95 -4.80
N ALA A 388 19.38 1.72 -3.77
CA ALA A 388 20.45 1.38 -2.84
C ALA A 388 20.14 0.12 -2.03
N CYS A 389 18.92 -0.04 -1.54
CA CYS A 389 18.52 -1.23 -0.80
C CYS A 389 18.44 -2.47 -1.70
N ALA A 390 17.99 -2.34 -2.95
CA ALA A 390 18.05 -3.42 -3.93
C ALA A 390 19.49 -3.91 -4.17
N LEU A 391 20.45 -3.00 -4.33
CA LEU A 391 21.87 -3.37 -4.42
C LEU A 391 22.42 -4.00 -3.13
N LEU A 392 21.96 -3.56 -1.95
CA LEU A 392 22.33 -4.18 -0.68
C LEU A 392 21.85 -5.65 -0.65
N LYS A 393 20.58 -5.90 -0.98
CA LYS A 393 20.00 -7.26 -1.09
C LYS A 393 20.84 -8.13 -2.03
N ILE A 394 21.21 -7.60 -3.20
CA ILE A 394 22.03 -8.32 -4.18
C ILE A 394 23.44 -8.62 -3.65
N ALA A 395 24.11 -7.61 -3.09
CA ALA A 395 25.48 -7.76 -2.58
C ALA A 395 25.56 -8.84 -1.49
N LEU A 396 24.58 -8.88 -0.59
CA LEU A 396 24.50 -9.87 0.49
C LEU A 396 24.17 -11.27 -0.04
N LEU A 397 23.12 -11.43 -0.84
CA LEU A 397 22.63 -12.76 -1.26
C LEU A 397 23.44 -13.43 -2.37
N TYR A 398 24.16 -12.63 -3.15
CA TYR A 398 24.90 -13.08 -4.33
C TYR A 398 26.39 -12.79 -4.22
N THR A 399 26.93 -12.66 -2.99
CA THR A 399 28.35 -12.35 -2.78
C THR A 399 29.30 -13.26 -3.58
N ARG A 400 29.00 -14.56 -3.64
CA ARG A 400 29.82 -15.53 -4.39
C ARG A 400 29.73 -15.31 -5.89
N GLU A 401 28.53 -15.07 -6.40
CA GLU A 401 28.26 -14.90 -7.82
C GLU A 401 28.70 -13.53 -8.37
N VAL A 402 28.74 -12.51 -7.52
CA VAL A 402 29.31 -11.19 -7.84
C VAL A 402 30.84 -11.21 -7.75
N GLY A 403 31.41 -12.08 -6.92
CA GLY A 403 32.85 -12.28 -6.81
C GLY A 403 33.55 -11.11 -6.12
N GLU A 404 34.78 -10.81 -6.56
CA GLU A 404 35.68 -9.84 -5.90
C GLU A 404 35.09 -8.42 -5.79
N GLN A 405 34.19 -8.05 -6.71
CA GLN A 405 33.54 -6.74 -6.71
C GLN A 405 32.51 -6.57 -5.58
N SER A 406 32.03 -7.67 -4.98
CA SER A 406 30.95 -7.64 -3.99
C SER A 406 31.33 -6.80 -2.77
N ALA A 407 32.55 -6.95 -2.25
CA ALA A 407 33.03 -6.17 -1.11
C ALA A 407 33.17 -4.68 -1.44
N THR A 408 33.62 -4.35 -2.65
CA THR A 408 33.73 -2.96 -3.11
C THR A 408 32.35 -2.32 -3.26
N ILE A 409 31.41 -3.00 -3.93
CA ILE A 409 30.03 -2.54 -4.10
C ILE A 409 29.40 -2.31 -2.74
N PHE A 410 29.48 -3.29 -1.84
CA PHE A 410 28.92 -3.19 -0.48
C PHE A 410 29.51 -2.01 0.30
N THR A 411 30.83 -1.85 0.29
CA THR A 411 31.51 -0.79 1.05
C THR A 411 31.13 0.60 0.53
N GLU A 412 31.18 0.83 -0.78
CA GLU A 412 30.84 2.13 -1.38
C GLU A 412 29.35 2.45 -1.24
N LEU A 413 28.50 1.43 -1.33
CA LEU A 413 27.07 1.55 -1.09
C LEU A 413 26.81 2.06 0.34
N LEU A 414 27.35 1.38 1.35
CA LEU A 414 27.18 1.79 2.75
C LEU A 414 27.70 3.21 3.00
N LYS A 415 28.88 3.52 2.47
CA LYS A 415 29.54 4.81 2.62
C LYS A 415 28.73 5.97 2.06
N ARG A 416 28.14 5.80 0.86
CA ARG A 416 27.48 6.88 0.14
C ARG A 416 25.99 7.01 0.44
N TRP A 417 25.30 5.89 0.61
CA TRP A 417 23.84 5.85 0.65
C TRP A 417 23.27 5.54 2.02
N PHE A 418 24.03 4.91 2.92
CA PHE A 418 23.51 4.47 4.21
C PHE A 418 23.94 5.35 5.41
N PRO A 419 23.03 5.57 6.39
CA PRO A 419 21.66 5.06 6.47
C PRO A 419 20.74 5.66 5.39
N LEU A 420 19.76 4.87 4.96
CA LEU A 420 18.65 5.33 4.10
C LEU A 420 17.82 6.38 4.87
N LYS A 421 17.06 7.21 4.16
CA LYS A 421 16.46 8.43 4.74
C LYS A 421 14.95 8.55 4.56
N ASP A 422 14.44 8.22 3.38
CA ASP A 422 13.10 8.66 2.96
C ASP A 422 12.13 7.50 2.75
N ASP A 423 12.59 6.37 2.18
CA ASP A 423 11.73 5.20 2.01
C ASP A 423 11.66 4.35 3.29
N ALA A 424 10.57 4.48 4.04
CA ALA A 424 10.40 3.81 5.33
C ALA A 424 10.45 2.28 5.24
N GLN A 425 9.92 1.69 4.17
CA GLN A 425 9.90 0.24 3.97
C GLN A 425 11.32 -0.29 3.72
N GLU A 426 12.09 0.39 2.87
CA GLU A 426 13.46 0.01 2.56
C GLU A 426 14.44 0.35 3.70
N ILE A 427 14.17 1.42 4.48
CA ILE A 427 14.87 1.66 5.75
C ILE A 427 14.73 0.45 6.66
N ASP A 428 13.51 -0.02 6.90
CA ASP A 428 13.24 -1.15 7.78
C ASP A 428 13.88 -2.44 7.25
N ALA A 429 13.74 -2.73 5.96
CA ALA A 429 14.36 -3.88 5.32
C ALA A 429 15.90 -3.83 5.45
N SER A 430 16.51 -2.65 5.29
CA SER A 430 17.95 -2.50 5.42
C SER A 430 18.46 -2.72 6.85
N ILE A 431 17.72 -2.27 7.87
CA ILE A 431 18.04 -2.53 9.27
C ILE A 431 18.07 -4.03 9.51
N ASP A 432 17.04 -4.74 9.04
CA ASP A 432 16.96 -6.20 9.19
C ASP A 432 18.13 -6.91 8.51
N LEU A 433 18.45 -6.54 7.26
CA LEU A 433 19.58 -7.10 6.52
C LEU A 433 20.92 -6.86 7.23
N LEU A 434 21.17 -5.64 7.71
CA LEU A 434 22.42 -5.27 8.37
C LEU A 434 22.56 -5.93 9.76
N VAL A 435 21.48 -6.02 10.53
CA VAL A 435 21.49 -6.73 11.82
C VAL A 435 21.73 -8.21 11.62
N ASN A 436 21.02 -8.84 10.68
CA ASN A 436 21.12 -10.27 10.43
C ASN A 436 22.51 -10.65 9.89
N MET A 437 23.07 -9.87 8.96
CA MET A 437 24.40 -10.17 8.43
C MET A 437 25.51 -10.10 9.50
N VAL A 438 25.34 -9.24 10.50
CA VAL A 438 26.28 -9.16 11.64
C VAL A 438 26.10 -10.36 12.57
N ALA A 439 24.86 -10.71 12.89
CA ALA A 439 24.56 -11.88 13.71
C ALA A 439 25.09 -13.18 13.08
N GLU A 440 25.04 -13.27 11.75
CA GLU A 440 25.52 -14.42 10.97
C GLU A 440 27.03 -14.38 10.67
N ASN A 441 27.75 -13.32 11.08
CA ASN A 441 29.17 -13.09 10.74
C ASN A 441 29.44 -13.22 9.23
N HIS A 442 28.64 -12.52 8.43
CA HIS A 442 28.65 -12.60 6.98
C HIS A 442 30.04 -12.33 6.38
N ILE A 443 30.39 -13.03 5.28
CA ILE A 443 31.76 -13.00 4.69
C ILE A 443 32.21 -11.60 4.26
N LEU A 444 31.28 -10.73 3.89
CA LEU A 444 31.61 -9.34 3.53
C LEU A 444 32.20 -8.53 4.70
N LEU A 445 31.89 -8.90 5.94
CA LEU A 445 32.44 -8.26 7.14
C LEU A 445 33.89 -8.66 7.44
N GLN A 446 34.47 -9.60 6.67
CA GLN A 446 35.90 -9.94 6.78
C GLN A 446 36.80 -8.86 6.17
N ALA A 447 36.25 -8.04 5.25
CA ALA A 447 36.95 -6.87 4.74
C ALA A 447 36.88 -5.73 5.76
N ALA A 448 38.05 -5.25 6.23
CA ALA A 448 38.12 -4.24 7.29
C ALA A 448 37.34 -2.95 6.95
N ALA A 449 37.41 -2.49 5.70
CA ALA A 449 36.67 -1.30 5.24
C ALA A 449 35.14 -1.51 5.29
N ALA A 450 34.66 -2.67 4.84
CA ALA A 450 33.25 -3.03 4.90
C ALA A 450 32.74 -3.14 6.35
N LYS A 451 33.55 -3.74 7.24
CA LYS A 451 33.24 -3.85 8.67
C LYS A 451 33.10 -2.48 9.32
N GLU A 452 34.02 -1.56 9.03
CA GLU A 452 34.00 -0.20 9.59
C GLU A 452 32.81 0.62 9.08
N GLU A 453 32.51 0.57 7.78
CA GLU A 453 31.34 1.26 7.23
C GLU A 453 30.02 0.68 7.76
N CYS A 454 29.91 -0.65 7.89
CA CYS A 454 28.75 -1.30 8.51
C CYS A 454 28.57 -0.83 9.96
N ARG A 455 29.65 -0.77 10.74
CA ARG A 455 29.62 -0.24 12.10
C ARG A 455 29.19 1.23 12.15
N ARG A 456 29.69 2.08 11.25
CA ARG A 456 29.28 3.49 11.14
C ARG A 456 27.78 3.62 10.89
N VAL A 457 27.25 2.83 9.95
CA VAL A 457 25.82 2.83 9.62
C VAL A 457 24.99 2.37 10.82
N LEU A 458 25.37 1.28 11.48
CA LEU A 458 24.66 0.79 12.67
C LEU A 458 24.66 1.81 13.82
N LEU A 459 25.75 2.56 14.01
CA LEU A 459 25.79 3.66 15.01
C LEU A 459 24.82 4.78 14.65
N ALA A 460 24.73 5.16 13.37
CA ALA A 460 23.77 6.17 12.92
C ALA A 460 22.32 5.71 13.12
N LEU A 461 22.02 4.46 12.75
CA LEU A 461 20.70 3.84 12.96
C LEU A 461 20.34 3.75 14.45
N LEU A 462 21.29 3.43 15.32
CA LEU A 462 21.06 3.39 16.77
C LEU A 462 20.66 4.77 17.30
N ALA A 463 21.34 5.83 16.84
CA ALA A 463 21.03 7.20 17.26
C ALA A 463 19.61 7.61 16.81
N GLU A 464 19.24 7.28 15.57
CA GLU A 464 17.91 7.54 15.03
C GLU A 464 16.83 6.77 15.79
N LYS A 465 16.97 5.45 15.97
CA LYS A 465 15.96 4.64 16.68
C LYS A 465 15.87 4.95 18.16
N THR A 466 16.93 5.49 18.75
CA THR A 466 16.87 6.07 20.10
C THR A 466 15.99 7.32 20.12
N LYS A 467 16.16 8.22 19.17
CA LYS A 467 15.32 9.42 19.03
C LYS A 467 13.85 9.05 18.78
N ASP A 468 13.58 8.07 17.91
CA ASP A 468 12.22 7.61 17.61
C ASP A 468 11.53 7.04 18.86
N ALA A 469 12.24 6.18 19.61
CA ALA A 469 11.75 5.59 20.85
C ALA A 469 11.49 6.62 21.97
N GLU A 470 12.21 7.75 21.96
CA GLU A 470 12.05 8.82 22.96
C GLU A 470 10.98 9.86 22.57
N SER A 471 10.78 10.10 21.27
CA SER A 471 9.93 11.19 20.78
C SER A 471 8.55 10.77 20.29
N SER A 472 8.32 9.48 20.00
CA SER A 472 7.01 8.99 19.54
C SER A 472 5.94 9.16 20.63
N LYS A 473 4.83 9.81 20.25
CA LYS A 473 3.60 9.89 21.06
C LYS A 473 2.70 8.66 20.88
N ASP A 474 2.89 7.95 19.78
CA ASP A 474 2.21 6.70 19.47
C ASP A 474 2.97 5.58 20.16
N GLU A 475 2.33 4.94 21.15
CA GLU A 475 2.94 3.88 21.96
C GLU A 475 3.27 2.63 21.13
N ASP A 476 2.52 2.34 20.07
CA ASP A 476 2.80 1.19 19.20
C ASP A 476 4.07 1.46 18.37
N LYS A 477 4.16 2.64 17.75
CA LYS A 477 5.38 3.05 17.03
C LYS A 477 6.60 3.13 17.94
N LYS A 478 6.41 3.62 19.17
CA LYS A 478 7.45 3.69 20.19
C LYS A 478 7.98 2.32 20.55
N LEU A 479 7.09 1.36 20.74
CA LEU A 479 7.45 -0.02 21.07
C LEU A 479 8.25 -0.69 19.96
N VAL A 480 7.81 -0.53 18.70
CA VAL A 480 8.54 -1.05 17.53
C VAL A 480 9.92 -0.39 17.42
N ALA A 481 10.02 0.93 17.63
CA ALA A 481 11.29 1.64 17.64
C ALA A 481 12.24 1.14 18.74
N MET A 482 11.73 0.89 19.96
CA MET A 482 12.51 0.31 21.06
C MET A 482 13.05 -1.07 20.70
N TRP A 483 12.23 -1.93 20.07
CA TRP A 483 12.66 -3.25 19.63
C TRP A 483 13.75 -3.18 18.57
N LYS A 484 13.56 -2.35 17.54
CA LYS A 484 14.57 -2.13 16.48
C LYS A 484 15.87 -1.56 17.06
N LYS A 485 15.78 -0.59 17.98
CA LYS A 485 16.93 -0.05 18.72
C LYS A 485 17.71 -1.16 19.43
N ALA A 486 17.03 -2.04 20.17
CA ALA A 486 17.67 -3.14 20.90
C ALA A 486 18.38 -4.13 19.95
N ARG A 487 17.78 -4.43 18.79
CA ARG A 487 18.39 -5.27 17.75
C ARG A 487 19.67 -4.64 17.16
N VAL A 488 19.63 -3.35 16.82
CA VAL A 488 20.80 -2.62 16.31
C VAL A 488 21.90 -2.55 17.37
N GLN A 489 21.55 -2.29 18.63
CA GLN A 489 22.50 -2.30 19.74
C GLN A 489 23.17 -3.66 19.89
N LYS A 490 22.41 -4.75 19.77
CA LYS A 490 22.96 -6.10 19.83
C LYS A 490 23.92 -6.40 18.67
N ALA A 491 23.58 -5.98 17.45
CA ALA A 491 24.50 -6.09 16.31
C ALA A 491 25.80 -5.30 16.56
N LEU A 492 25.71 -4.09 17.12
CA LEU A 492 26.89 -3.28 17.46
C LEU A 492 27.80 -3.93 18.51
N GLU A 493 27.27 -4.78 19.40
CA GLU A 493 28.09 -5.57 20.32
C GLU A 493 28.84 -6.69 19.60
N LEU A 494 28.19 -7.34 18.63
CA LEU A 494 28.74 -8.47 17.89
C LEU A 494 29.77 -8.07 16.84
N ILE A 495 29.65 -6.87 16.25
CA ILE A 495 30.58 -6.39 15.22
C ILE A 495 31.87 -5.79 15.81
N ARG A 496 32.01 -5.67 17.14
CA ARG A 496 33.27 -5.26 17.76
C ARG A 496 34.30 -6.36 17.56
#